data_AF-A0A929ZGP2-F1
#
_entry.id   AF-A0A929ZGP2-F1
#
_cell.length_a   1.000
_cell.length_b   1.000
_cell.length_c   1.000
_cell.angle_alpha   90.00
_cell.angle_beta   90.00
_cell.angle_gamma   90.00
#
_symmetry.space_group_name_H-M   'P 1'
#
loop_
_entity.id
_entity.type
_entity.pdbx_description
1 polymer ?
#
loop_
_entity_poly.entity_id
_entity_poly.type
_entity_poly.pdbx_seq_one_letter_code
_entity_poly.pdbx_strand_id
1 'polypeptide(L)'
;VLTGTGELWHQYILAFISGTISAVDTPARQAFVGELVPHEKMANAVALNATAFHTARLIGPASAGFFIDWWGIGPVFLIDAVMFMAPVIALALMRGDQLYPRTLVPRAPGQLRESVVYVHSRTDIRIILALIFVVSALGMNFQMTSALMATTVFGKAAGSFGILSTFMAVGSILGSTGAARRAPRLRIILMGAAFYGTAEILLALSPSYWWFALLSIPTGFGMLTMNTSASALVQTRTDPDKRGRVMALYSLVFLGATPIGSPLIGWVGTTFGARWSILVGGIASLGIALICGAWAMIHWKGRVVRRRSFPWVGIEADSSVDAPRRCVDPL
;
A
#
# COMPACT_ATOMS: atom_id res chain seq x y z
N VAL A 1 6.58 -5.85 29.13
CA VAL A 1 5.26 -5.17 29.21
C VAL A 1 4.56 -5.48 30.52
N LEU A 2 4.23 -6.74 30.83
CA LEU A 2 3.54 -7.12 32.09
C LEU A 2 4.32 -6.75 33.36
N THR A 3 5.64 -6.85 33.32
CA THR A 3 6.55 -6.54 34.43
C THR A 3 6.97 -5.07 34.50
N GLY A 4 6.51 -4.22 33.57
CA GLY A 4 6.97 -2.83 33.45
C GLY A 4 8.42 -2.65 32.95
N THR A 5 9.18 -3.73 32.71
CA THR A 5 10.61 -3.68 32.32
C THR A 5 10.84 -3.51 30.81
N GLY A 6 9.86 -2.96 30.09
CA GLY A 6 9.97 -2.81 28.63
C GLY A 6 10.86 -1.63 28.25
N GLU A 7 12.03 -1.92 27.69
CA GLU A 7 12.95 -0.89 27.19
C GLU A 7 12.98 -0.82 25.66
N LEU A 8 13.37 0.33 25.11
CA LEU A 8 13.38 0.60 23.67
C LEU A 8 14.24 -0.39 22.87
N TRP A 9 15.36 -0.85 23.42
CA TRP A 9 16.25 -1.80 22.74
C TRP A 9 15.60 -3.18 22.56
N HIS A 10 14.75 -3.63 23.50
CA HIS A 10 13.98 -4.86 23.33
C HIS A 10 13.08 -4.75 22.09
N GLN A 11 12.47 -3.58 21.90
CA GLN A 11 11.60 -3.34 20.74
C GLN A 11 12.38 -3.31 19.42
N TYR A 12 13.61 -2.77 19.41
CA TYR A 12 14.47 -2.84 18.23
C TYR A 12 14.87 -4.28 17.87
N ILE A 13 15.24 -5.10 18.85
CA ILE A 13 15.57 -6.51 18.61
C ILE A 13 14.35 -7.28 18.11
N LEU A 14 13.19 -7.10 18.75
CA LEU A 14 11.95 -7.75 18.32
C LEU A 14 11.53 -7.30 16.92
N ALA A 15 11.67 -6.02 16.60
CA ALA A 15 11.39 -5.49 15.26
C ALA A 15 12.36 -6.06 14.21
N PHE A 16 13.64 -6.21 14.55
CA PHE A 16 14.64 -6.83 13.67
C PHE A 16 14.28 -8.30 13.38
N ILE A 17 14.05 -9.10 14.43
CA ILE A 17 13.67 -10.51 14.30
C ILE A 17 12.38 -10.64 13.49
N SER A 18 11.34 -9.87 13.83
CA SER A 18 10.06 -9.87 13.13
C SER A 18 10.20 -9.47 11.66
N GLY A 19 11.03 -8.47 11.36
CA GLY A 19 11.35 -8.05 9.99
C GLY A 19 12.04 -9.13 9.19
N THR A 20 13.04 -9.81 9.77
CA THR A 20 13.74 -10.94 9.12
C THR A 20 12.79 -12.11 8.84
N ILE A 21 11.95 -12.47 9.82
CA ILE A 21 10.94 -13.52 9.63
C ILE A 21 9.95 -13.12 8.54
N SER A 22 9.44 -11.88 8.58
CA SER A 22 8.44 -11.37 7.63
C SER A 22 8.95 -11.35 6.18
N ALA A 23 10.25 -11.11 5.98
CA ALA A 23 10.89 -11.10 4.66
C ALA A 23 10.85 -12.48 3.97
N VAL A 24 10.83 -13.56 4.76
CA VAL A 24 10.70 -14.94 4.26
C VAL A 24 9.24 -15.40 4.29
N ASP A 25 8.52 -15.11 5.36
CA ASP A 25 7.14 -15.56 5.58
C ASP A 25 6.18 -15.02 4.53
N THR A 26 6.25 -13.72 4.21
CA THR A 26 5.32 -13.09 3.24
C THR A 26 5.36 -13.76 1.85
N PRO A 27 6.53 -13.90 1.19
CA PRO A 27 6.60 -14.58 -0.10
C PRO A 27 6.32 -16.09 0.00
N ALA A 28 6.74 -16.76 1.08
CA ALA A 28 6.45 -18.18 1.28
C ALA A 28 4.93 -18.42 1.38
N ARG A 29 4.22 -17.62 2.18
CA ARG A 29 2.77 -17.67 2.33
C ARG A 29 2.05 -17.41 1.01
N GLN A 30 2.50 -16.43 0.23
CA GLN A 30 1.91 -16.14 -1.09
C GLN A 30 2.11 -17.30 -2.08
N ALA A 31 3.25 -17.99 -2.04
CA ALA A 31 3.47 -19.18 -2.86
C ALA A 31 2.61 -20.36 -2.39
N PHE A 32 2.50 -20.55 -1.08
CA PHE A 32 1.79 -21.68 -0.45
C PHE A 32 0.28 -21.69 -0.74
N VAL A 33 -0.37 -20.52 -0.87
CA VAL A 33 -1.79 -20.44 -1.25
C VAL A 33 -2.07 -21.17 -2.57
N GLY A 34 -1.12 -21.13 -3.51
CA GLY A 34 -1.23 -21.82 -4.79
C GLY A 34 -1.11 -23.35 -4.71
N GLU A 35 -0.59 -23.88 -3.60
CA GLU A 35 -0.44 -25.32 -3.37
C GLU A 35 -1.61 -25.89 -2.56
N LEU A 36 -2.39 -25.04 -1.89
CA LEU A 36 -3.52 -25.42 -1.03
C LEU A 36 -4.83 -25.71 -1.77
N VAL A 37 -5.01 -25.14 -2.97
CA VAL A 37 -6.25 -25.28 -3.73
C VAL A 37 -5.97 -25.65 -5.18
N PRO A 38 -6.89 -26.35 -5.86
CA PRO A 38 -6.77 -26.58 -7.29
C PRO A 38 -6.94 -25.28 -8.09
N HIS A 39 -6.39 -25.23 -9.31
CA HIS A 39 -6.29 -24.02 -10.12
C HIS A 39 -7.65 -23.34 -10.37
N GLU A 40 -8.72 -24.11 -10.51
CA GLU A 40 -10.08 -23.62 -10.76
C GLU A 40 -10.66 -22.84 -9.57
N LYS A 41 -10.16 -23.10 -8.36
CA LYS A 41 -10.60 -22.43 -7.11
C LYS A 41 -9.68 -21.29 -6.70
N MET A 42 -8.63 -20.98 -7.46
CA MET A 42 -7.65 -19.94 -7.11
C MET A 42 -8.29 -18.57 -6.91
N ALA A 43 -9.18 -18.16 -7.81
CA ALA A 43 -9.86 -16.86 -7.68
C ALA A 43 -10.68 -16.76 -6.39
N ASN A 44 -11.37 -17.85 -6.01
CA ASN A 44 -12.15 -17.90 -4.77
C ASN A 44 -11.24 -17.91 -3.53
N ALA A 45 -10.12 -18.64 -3.56
CA ALA A 45 -9.15 -18.65 -2.47
C ALA A 45 -8.47 -17.30 -2.27
N VAL A 46 -8.09 -16.62 -3.37
CA VAL A 46 -7.54 -15.26 -3.34
C VAL A 46 -8.56 -14.28 -2.80
N ALA A 47 -9.82 -14.37 -3.23
CA ALA A 47 -10.90 -13.53 -2.71
C ALA A 47 -11.13 -13.77 -1.21
N LEU A 48 -11.19 -15.02 -0.76
CA LEU A 48 -11.35 -15.37 0.66
C LEU A 48 -10.19 -14.85 1.51
N ASN A 49 -8.96 -15.00 1.03
CA ASN A 49 -7.77 -14.46 1.71
C ASN A 49 -7.81 -12.93 1.80
N ALA A 50 -8.20 -12.26 0.73
CA ALA A 50 -8.39 -10.80 0.74
C ALA A 50 -9.47 -10.39 1.74
N THR A 51 -10.62 -11.08 1.75
CA THR A 51 -11.70 -10.85 2.73
C THR A 51 -11.20 -11.05 4.15
N ALA A 52 -10.50 -12.15 4.45
CA ALA A 52 -9.94 -12.41 5.77
C ALA A 52 -8.96 -11.30 6.20
N PHE A 53 -8.06 -10.88 5.30
CA PHE A 53 -7.09 -9.82 5.58
C PHE A 53 -7.75 -8.45 5.81
N HIS A 54 -8.72 -8.07 4.98
CA HIS A 54 -9.45 -6.81 5.13
C HIS A 54 -10.35 -6.80 6.38
N THR A 55 -11.00 -7.92 6.69
CA THR A 55 -11.78 -8.10 7.92
C THR A 55 -10.88 -7.99 9.15
N ALA A 56 -9.73 -8.67 9.16
CA ALA A 56 -8.76 -8.56 10.23
C ALA A 56 -8.23 -7.12 10.38
N ARG A 57 -7.99 -6.42 9.26
CA ARG A 57 -7.55 -5.01 9.27
C ARG A 57 -8.63 -4.05 9.77
N LEU A 58 -9.91 -4.37 9.55
CA LEU A 58 -11.04 -3.55 10.01
C LEU A 58 -11.33 -3.80 11.50
N ILE A 59 -11.45 -5.06 11.88
CA ILE A 59 -11.84 -5.49 13.23
C ILE A 59 -10.65 -5.37 14.18
N GLY A 60 -9.47 -5.80 13.76
CA GLY A 60 -8.27 -5.92 14.60
C GLY A 60 -7.94 -4.65 15.39
N PRO A 61 -7.70 -3.49 14.74
CA PRO A 61 -7.39 -2.24 15.44
C PRO A 61 -8.53 -1.75 16.34
N ALA A 62 -9.79 -1.97 15.95
CA ALA A 62 -10.95 -1.59 16.76
C ALA A 62 -11.06 -2.45 18.02
N SER A 63 -10.92 -3.77 17.89
CA SER A 63 -10.91 -4.72 19.01
C SER A 63 -9.71 -4.49 19.92
N ALA A 64 -8.51 -4.36 19.35
CA ALA A 64 -7.29 -4.09 20.09
C ALA A 64 -7.41 -2.78 20.90
N GLY A 65 -7.95 -1.72 20.28
CA GLY A 65 -8.21 -0.46 20.98
C GLY A 65 -9.13 -0.61 22.18
N PHE A 66 -10.22 -1.37 22.04
CA PHE A 66 -11.16 -1.67 23.12
C PHE A 66 -10.50 -2.50 24.25
N PHE A 67 -9.79 -3.57 23.90
CA PHE A 67 -9.13 -4.42 24.89
C PHE A 67 -7.99 -3.70 25.62
N ILE A 68 -7.26 -2.82 24.94
CA ILE A 68 -6.21 -2.00 25.58
C ILE A 68 -6.82 -1.04 26.60
N ASP A 69 -8.00 -0.45 26.31
CA ASP A 69 -8.68 0.47 27.22
C ASP A 69 -9.20 -0.25 28.49
N TRP A 70 -9.67 -1.49 28.35
CA TRP A 70 -10.21 -2.28 29.46
C TRP A 70 -9.16 -3.06 30.27
N TRP A 71 -8.23 -3.74 29.60
CA TRP A 71 -7.28 -4.67 30.25
C TRP A 71 -5.84 -4.17 30.24
N GLY A 72 -5.58 -3.02 29.60
CA GLY A 72 -4.23 -2.52 29.40
C GLY A 72 -3.45 -3.32 28.34
N ILE A 73 -2.20 -2.94 28.14
CA ILE A 73 -1.38 -3.44 27.02
C ILE A 73 -0.91 -4.89 27.27
N GLY A 74 -0.56 -5.24 28.51
CA GLY A 74 0.05 -6.54 28.86
C GLY A 74 -0.79 -7.77 28.48
N PRO A 75 -2.04 -7.87 28.95
CA PRO A 75 -2.93 -8.99 28.60
C PRO A 75 -3.22 -9.09 27.11
N VAL A 76 -3.31 -7.96 26.41
CA VAL A 76 -3.54 -7.93 24.95
C VAL A 76 -2.38 -8.59 24.20
N PHE A 77 -1.13 -8.33 24.60
CA PHE A 77 0.05 -9.00 24.04
C PHE A 77 0.07 -10.52 24.32
N LEU A 78 -0.42 -10.97 25.49
CA LEU A 78 -0.53 -12.40 25.78
C LEU A 78 -1.58 -13.08 24.89
N ILE A 79 -2.74 -12.44 24.72
CA ILE A 79 -3.79 -12.94 23.83
C ILE A 79 -3.24 -13.05 22.40
N ASP A 80 -2.54 -12.02 21.92
CA ASP A 80 -1.90 -12.04 20.61
C ASP A 80 -0.91 -13.22 20.47
N ALA A 81 -0.04 -13.41 21.45
CA ALA A 81 0.91 -14.53 21.47
C ALA A 81 0.23 -15.91 21.44
N VAL A 82 -0.87 -16.08 22.17
CA VAL A 82 -1.66 -17.33 22.17
C VAL A 82 -2.38 -17.52 20.83
N MET A 83 -2.92 -16.46 20.22
CA MET A 83 -3.58 -16.54 18.92
C MET A 83 -2.61 -16.98 17.81
N PHE A 84 -1.33 -16.64 17.90
CA PHE A 84 -0.29 -17.14 16.98
C PHE A 84 -0.07 -18.66 17.06
N MET A 85 -0.52 -19.35 18.10
CA MET A 85 -0.49 -20.83 18.13
C MET A 85 -1.46 -21.45 17.13
N ALA A 86 -2.58 -20.80 16.82
CA ALA A 86 -3.58 -21.32 15.89
C ALA A 86 -3.02 -21.63 14.49
N PRO A 87 -2.32 -20.70 13.79
CA PRO A 87 -1.71 -21.01 12.50
C PRO A 87 -0.57 -22.04 12.59
N VAL A 88 0.18 -22.09 13.71
CA VAL A 88 1.22 -23.11 13.93
C VAL A 88 0.61 -24.50 14.02
N ILE A 89 -0.47 -24.65 14.81
CA ILE A 89 -1.21 -25.90 14.95
C ILE A 89 -1.84 -26.28 13.61
N ALA A 90 -2.45 -25.33 12.90
CA ALA A 90 -3.04 -25.59 11.59
C ALA A 90 -2.01 -26.11 10.58
N LEU A 91 -0.81 -25.52 10.54
CA LEU A 91 0.29 -25.99 9.70
C LEU A 91 0.81 -27.37 10.14
N ALA A 92 0.92 -27.62 11.44
CA ALA A 92 1.36 -28.92 11.96
C ALA A 92 0.37 -30.05 11.66
N LEU A 93 -0.91 -29.73 11.55
CA LEU A 93 -1.98 -30.67 11.20
C LEU A 93 -2.19 -30.82 9.68
N MET A 94 -1.58 -29.94 8.85
CA MET A 94 -1.69 -30.04 7.40
C MET A 94 -0.97 -31.28 6.86
N ARG A 95 -1.66 -31.98 5.97
CA ARG A 95 -1.18 -33.19 5.31
C ARG A 95 -0.46 -32.82 4.01
N GLY A 96 0.87 -32.87 4.02
CA GLY A 96 1.71 -32.45 2.90
C GLY A 96 1.51 -33.28 1.61
N ASP A 97 1.06 -34.52 1.75
CA ASP A 97 0.71 -35.43 0.64
C ASP A 97 -0.53 -34.99 -0.15
N GLN A 98 -1.34 -34.07 0.40
CA GLN A 98 -2.56 -33.56 -0.24
C GLN A 98 -2.36 -32.19 -0.90
N LEU A 99 -1.14 -31.64 -0.85
CA LEU A 99 -0.80 -30.37 -1.50
C LEU A 99 -0.58 -30.57 -3.00
N TYR A 100 -0.90 -29.53 -3.79
CA TYR A 100 -0.66 -29.50 -5.22
C TYR A 100 0.75 -28.95 -5.50
N PRO A 101 1.73 -29.80 -5.89
CA PRO A 101 3.12 -29.35 -6.03
C PRO A 101 3.24 -28.34 -7.17
N ARG A 102 3.94 -27.22 -6.91
CA ARG A 102 4.17 -26.21 -7.92
C ARG A 102 5.41 -26.54 -8.76
N THR A 103 5.30 -26.45 -10.08
CA THR A 103 6.46 -26.49 -10.98
C THR A 103 7.31 -25.22 -10.79
N LEU A 104 8.53 -25.39 -10.27
CA LEU A 104 9.48 -24.29 -10.12
C LEU A 104 9.92 -23.80 -11.50
N VAL A 105 9.81 -22.49 -11.75
CA VAL A 105 10.37 -21.87 -12.95
C VAL A 105 11.89 -21.81 -12.81
N PRO A 106 12.68 -22.31 -13.78
CA PRO A 106 14.14 -22.29 -13.71
C PRO A 106 14.69 -20.87 -13.57
N ARG A 107 15.62 -20.68 -12.62
CA ARG A 107 16.39 -19.43 -12.49
C ARG A 107 17.42 -19.37 -13.63
N ALA A 108 17.38 -18.31 -14.43
CA ALA A 108 18.44 -18.01 -15.39
C ALA A 108 19.30 -16.85 -14.87
N PRO A 109 20.63 -16.87 -15.09
CA PRO A 109 21.50 -15.76 -14.73
C PRO A 109 21.10 -14.48 -15.49
N GLY A 110 21.18 -13.32 -14.85
CA GLY A 110 20.92 -12.02 -15.48
C GLY A 110 19.45 -11.55 -15.50
N GLN A 111 18.49 -12.36 -15.04
CA GLN A 111 17.05 -12.00 -15.03
C GLN A 111 16.73 -10.72 -14.24
N LEU A 112 17.47 -10.43 -13.16
CA LEU A 112 17.32 -9.19 -12.40
C LEU A 112 17.79 -7.98 -13.20
N ARG A 113 18.95 -8.08 -13.86
CA ARG A 113 19.50 -7.03 -14.72
C ARG A 113 18.57 -6.75 -15.89
N GLU A 114 18.04 -7.79 -16.53
CA GLU A 114 17.06 -7.68 -17.61
C GLU A 114 15.82 -6.89 -17.17
N SER A 115 15.30 -7.16 -15.97
CA SER A 115 14.13 -6.48 -15.42
C SER A 115 14.40 -5.01 -15.12
N VAL A 116 15.58 -4.68 -14.59
CA VAL A 116 16.00 -3.29 -14.35
C VAL A 116 16.18 -2.54 -15.67
N VAL A 117 16.84 -3.14 -16.65
CA VAL A 117 17.02 -2.54 -18.00
C VAL A 117 15.66 -2.32 -18.68
N TYR A 118 14.74 -3.28 -18.57
CA TYR A 118 13.39 -3.18 -19.09
C TYR A 118 12.60 -2.03 -18.46
N VAL A 119 12.65 -1.90 -17.12
CA VAL A 119 12.05 -0.77 -16.43
C VAL A 119 12.72 0.54 -16.87
N HIS A 120 14.04 0.56 -17.02
CA HIS A 120 14.77 1.76 -17.39
C HIS A 120 14.48 2.24 -18.82
N SER A 121 14.15 1.34 -19.75
CA SER A 121 13.72 1.70 -21.11
C SER A 121 12.27 2.19 -21.16
N ARG A 122 11.46 1.87 -20.16
CA ARG A 122 10.03 2.19 -20.07
C ARG A 122 9.77 3.41 -19.19
N THR A 123 9.70 4.56 -19.84
CA THR A 123 9.39 5.85 -19.21
C THR A 123 8.09 5.85 -18.39
N ASP A 124 7.04 5.18 -18.88
CA ASP A 124 5.75 5.05 -18.17
C ASP A 124 5.90 4.33 -16.83
N ILE A 125 6.66 3.23 -16.79
CA ILE A 125 6.91 2.47 -15.57
C ILE A 125 7.82 3.24 -14.62
N ARG A 126 8.84 3.95 -15.12
CA ARG A 126 9.73 4.79 -14.30
C ARG A 126 8.98 5.86 -13.52
N ILE A 127 8.05 6.57 -14.17
CA ILE A 127 7.21 7.59 -13.51
C ILE A 127 6.40 6.96 -12.38
N ILE A 128 5.78 5.81 -12.63
CA ILE A 128 4.96 5.12 -11.64
C ILE A 128 5.81 4.69 -10.44
N LEU A 129 7.00 4.12 -10.68
CA LEU A 129 7.90 3.70 -9.60
C LEU A 129 8.42 4.89 -8.79
N ALA A 130 8.78 6.00 -9.42
CA ALA A 130 9.20 7.22 -8.72
C ALA A 130 8.07 7.79 -7.86
N LEU A 131 6.86 7.86 -8.42
CA LEU A 131 5.67 8.32 -7.70
C LEU A 131 5.40 7.44 -6.47
N ILE A 132 5.39 6.12 -6.65
CA ILE A 132 5.16 5.16 -5.58
C ILE A 132 6.24 5.23 -4.52
N PHE A 133 7.51 5.34 -4.92
CA PHE A 133 8.62 5.44 -3.98
C PHE A 133 8.41 6.62 -3.03
N VAL A 134 8.17 7.82 -3.56
CA VAL A 134 8.00 9.03 -2.75
C VAL A 134 6.75 8.95 -1.88
N VAL A 135 5.60 8.57 -2.46
CA VAL A 135 4.33 8.50 -1.72
C VAL A 135 4.38 7.41 -0.63
N SER A 136 4.97 6.25 -0.92
CA SER A 136 5.06 5.14 0.05
C SER A 136 6.11 5.40 1.14
N ALA A 137 7.20 6.10 0.80
CA ALA A 137 8.23 6.48 1.76
C ALA A 137 7.68 7.52 2.75
N LEU A 138 7.07 8.59 2.24
CA LEU A 138 6.79 9.78 3.04
C LEU A 138 5.31 9.92 3.42
N GLY A 139 4.37 9.62 2.52
CA GLY A 139 2.94 9.79 2.76
C GLY A 139 2.29 8.59 3.46
N MET A 140 2.60 7.35 3.06
CA MET A 140 1.83 6.17 3.48
C MET A 140 2.17 5.65 4.89
N ASN A 141 2.62 6.50 5.81
CA ASN A 141 2.93 6.17 7.21
C ASN A 141 1.75 6.36 8.17
N PHE A 142 0.51 6.19 7.68
CA PHE A 142 -0.72 6.55 8.39
C PHE A 142 -0.86 5.91 9.79
N GLN A 143 -0.37 4.68 9.97
CA GLN A 143 -0.45 4.03 11.29
C GLN A 143 0.34 4.81 12.35
N MET A 144 1.58 5.17 12.02
CA MET A 144 2.45 5.95 12.88
C MET A 144 1.89 7.37 13.07
N THR A 145 1.57 8.06 11.98
CA THR A 145 1.18 9.47 12.03
C THR A 145 -0.18 9.68 12.69
N SER A 146 -1.13 8.75 12.50
CA SER A 146 -2.44 8.81 13.17
C SER A 146 -2.34 8.50 14.66
N ALA A 147 -1.50 7.53 15.04
CA ALA A 147 -1.25 7.26 16.46
C ALA A 147 -0.63 8.48 17.13
N LEU A 148 0.38 9.09 16.49
CA LEU A 148 1.05 10.29 16.97
C LEU A 148 0.08 11.48 17.07
N MET A 149 -0.78 11.72 16.06
CA MET A 149 -1.82 12.77 16.11
C MET A 149 -2.86 12.53 17.22
N ALA A 150 -3.34 11.29 17.34
CA ALA A 150 -4.35 10.95 18.34
C ALA A 150 -3.84 11.20 19.77
N THR A 151 -2.62 10.74 20.08
CA THR A 151 -2.07 10.84 21.44
C THR A 151 -1.48 12.21 21.75
N THR A 152 -0.67 12.79 20.85
CA THR A 152 0.10 14.01 21.16
C THR A 152 -0.64 15.30 20.85
N VAL A 153 -1.55 15.33 19.87
CA VAL A 153 -2.26 16.55 19.46
C VAL A 153 -3.68 16.58 20.02
N PHE A 154 -4.39 15.45 19.96
CA PHE A 154 -5.78 15.39 20.41
C PHE A 154 -5.96 14.86 21.83
N GLY A 155 -4.87 14.42 22.50
CA GLY A 155 -4.91 13.91 23.86
C GLY A 155 -5.82 12.68 24.04
N LYS A 156 -6.00 11.89 22.98
CA LYS A 156 -6.85 10.70 22.96
C LYS A 156 -6.05 9.45 23.31
N ALA A 157 -6.74 8.50 23.93
CA ALA A 157 -6.19 7.18 24.21
C ALA A 157 -5.88 6.41 22.92
N ALA A 158 -4.98 5.43 23.02
CA ALA A 158 -4.57 4.58 21.90
C ALA A 158 -5.76 3.91 21.20
N GLY A 159 -6.85 3.59 21.93
CA GLY A 159 -8.06 3.00 21.36
C GLY A 159 -8.76 3.86 20.30
N SER A 160 -8.55 5.19 20.32
CA SER A 160 -9.11 6.10 19.30
C SER A 160 -8.51 5.85 17.91
N PHE A 161 -7.31 5.27 17.81
CA PHE A 161 -6.71 4.89 16.54
C PHE A 161 -7.56 3.89 15.73
N GLY A 162 -8.31 3.01 16.40
CA GLY A 162 -9.19 2.05 15.73
C GLY A 162 -10.30 2.71 14.92
N ILE A 163 -10.87 3.81 15.44
CA ILE A 163 -11.88 4.61 14.74
C ILE A 163 -11.26 5.25 13.50
N LEU A 164 -10.09 5.90 13.62
CA LEU A 164 -9.40 6.52 12.49
C LEU A 164 -9.07 5.52 11.38
N SER A 165 -8.62 4.33 11.76
CA SER A 165 -8.36 3.22 10.84
C SER A 165 -9.62 2.78 10.09
N THR A 166 -10.77 2.79 10.75
CA THR A 166 -12.07 2.44 10.14
C THR A 166 -12.51 3.48 9.10
N PHE A 167 -12.43 4.78 9.43
CA PHE A 167 -12.74 5.84 8.47
C PHE A 167 -11.83 5.78 7.24
N MET A 168 -10.53 5.58 7.45
CA MET A 168 -9.60 5.38 6.33
C MET A 168 -9.93 4.12 5.53
N ALA A 169 -10.30 3.02 6.18
CA ALA A 169 -10.67 1.77 5.51
C ALA A 169 -11.90 1.95 4.59
N VAL A 170 -12.93 2.68 5.04
CA VAL A 170 -14.09 3.04 4.21
C VAL A 170 -13.66 3.78 2.94
N GLY A 171 -12.85 4.83 3.09
CA GLY A 171 -12.30 5.57 1.95
C GLY A 171 -11.48 4.68 1.00
N SER A 172 -10.65 3.83 1.57
CA SER A 172 -9.79 2.88 0.86
C SER A 172 -10.60 1.89 0.01
N ILE A 173 -11.67 1.31 0.55
CA ILE A 173 -12.56 0.38 -0.17
C ILE A 173 -13.23 1.09 -1.35
N LEU A 174 -13.73 2.32 -1.13
CA LEU A 174 -14.34 3.12 -2.19
C LEU A 174 -13.33 3.46 -3.30
N GLY A 175 -12.11 3.82 -2.93
CA GLY A 175 -11.04 4.17 -3.88
C GLY A 175 -10.58 2.97 -4.71
N SER A 176 -10.29 1.84 -4.06
CA SER A 176 -9.87 0.60 -4.74
C SER A 176 -10.95 0.05 -5.66
N THR A 177 -12.21 -0.01 -5.19
CA THR A 177 -13.35 -0.49 -6.01
C THR A 177 -13.61 0.43 -7.19
N GLY A 178 -13.57 1.76 -6.97
CA GLY A 178 -13.74 2.75 -8.02
C GLY A 178 -12.63 2.70 -9.08
N ALA A 179 -11.38 2.47 -8.65
CA ALA A 179 -10.24 2.29 -9.54
C ALA A 179 -10.32 0.98 -10.34
N ALA A 180 -10.71 -0.13 -9.71
CA ALA A 180 -10.80 -1.44 -10.34
C ALA A 180 -11.82 -1.49 -11.50
N ARG A 181 -12.87 -0.67 -11.44
CA ARG A 181 -13.90 -0.57 -12.49
C ARG A 181 -13.47 0.28 -13.70
N ARG A 182 -12.33 0.97 -13.62
CA ARG A 182 -11.86 1.89 -14.67
C ARG A 182 -10.66 1.30 -15.39
N ALA A 183 -10.50 1.66 -16.66
CA ALA A 183 -9.27 1.35 -17.39
C ALA A 183 -8.08 2.05 -16.72
N PRO A 184 -7.00 1.34 -16.38
CA PRO A 184 -5.84 1.94 -15.74
C PRO A 184 -5.18 2.92 -16.69
N ARG A 185 -5.02 4.17 -16.25
CA ARG A 185 -4.40 5.26 -17.03
C ARG A 185 -3.46 6.05 -16.13
N LEU A 186 -2.33 6.50 -16.68
CA LEU A 186 -1.36 7.30 -15.93
C LEU A 186 -2.01 8.54 -15.31
N ARG A 187 -2.95 9.16 -16.03
CA ARG A 187 -3.72 10.30 -15.54
C ARG A 187 -4.49 10.00 -14.24
N ILE A 188 -5.11 8.82 -14.12
CA ILE A 188 -5.87 8.45 -12.91
C ILE A 188 -4.92 8.28 -11.74
N ILE A 189 -3.73 7.72 -11.98
CA ILE A 189 -2.68 7.57 -10.97
C ILE A 189 -2.21 8.94 -10.48
N LEU A 190 -1.86 9.85 -11.38
CA LEU A 190 -1.40 11.20 -11.05
C LEU A 190 -2.48 12.02 -10.33
N MET A 191 -3.74 11.95 -10.79
CA MET A 191 -4.85 12.61 -10.12
C MET A 191 -5.11 12.01 -8.73
N GLY A 192 -5.01 10.68 -8.59
CA GLY A 192 -5.13 9.99 -7.31
C GLY A 192 -4.04 10.40 -6.33
N ALA A 193 -2.79 10.50 -6.78
CA ALA A 193 -1.66 10.96 -5.98
C ALA A 193 -1.78 12.42 -5.56
N ALA A 194 -2.17 13.31 -6.48
CA ALA A 194 -2.40 14.72 -6.18
C ALA A 194 -3.57 14.92 -5.21
N PHE A 195 -4.65 14.15 -5.38
CA PHE A 195 -5.80 14.14 -4.47
C PHE A 195 -5.38 13.62 -3.09
N TYR A 196 -4.63 12.51 -3.04
CA TYR A 196 -4.07 11.96 -1.82
C TYR A 196 -3.22 13.00 -1.07
N GLY A 197 -2.23 13.61 -1.73
CA GLY A 197 -1.36 14.62 -1.11
C GLY A 197 -2.13 15.84 -0.62
N THR A 198 -3.11 16.32 -1.39
CA THR A 198 -3.99 17.41 -0.95
C THR A 198 -4.83 17.03 0.27
N ALA A 199 -5.44 15.84 0.25
CA ALA A 199 -6.24 15.34 1.36
C ALA A 199 -5.38 15.14 2.62
N GLU A 200 -4.14 14.68 2.46
CA GLU A 200 -3.17 14.50 3.54
C GLU A 200 -2.71 15.84 4.13
N ILE A 201 -2.51 16.88 3.32
CA ILE A 201 -2.24 18.25 3.80
C ILE A 201 -3.43 18.77 4.62
N LEU A 202 -4.66 18.61 4.13
CA LEU A 202 -5.86 19.02 4.86
C LEU A 202 -6.02 18.23 6.17
N LEU A 203 -5.69 16.93 6.15
CA LEU A 203 -5.69 16.07 7.31
C LEU A 203 -4.70 16.57 8.38
N ALA A 204 -3.49 16.98 7.99
CA ALA A 204 -2.48 17.56 8.89
C ALA A 204 -2.95 18.86 9.56
N LEU A 205 -3.73 19.67 8.83
CA LEU A 205 -4.28 20.94 9.28
C LEU A 205 -5.59 20.80 10.06
N SER A 206 -6.05 19.58 10.30
CA SER A 206 -7.32 19.35 10.98
C SER A 206 -7.34 19.95 12.41
N PRO A 207 -8.40 20.68 12.78
CA PRO A 207 -8.49 21.35 14.07
C PRO A 207 -8.99 20.42 15.19
N SER A 208 -9.73 19.36 14.85
CA SER A 208 -10.29 18.42 15.82
C SER A 208 -10.16 16.97 15.37
N TYR A 209 -10.27 16.07 16.34
CA TYR A 209 -10.22 14.63 16.12
C TYR A 209 -11.27 14.13 15.12
N TRP A 210 -12.50 14.65 15.18
CA TRP A 210 -13.56 14.25 14.25
C TRP A 210 -13.34 14.79 12.83
N TRP A 211 -12.76 15.98 12.70
CA TRP A 211 -12.31 16.47 11.39
C TRP A 211 -11.18 15.59 10.83
N PHE A 212 -10.25 15.17 11.67
CA PHE A 212 -9.20 14.22 11.28
C PHE A 212 -9.81 12.88 10.83
N ALA A 213 -10.78 12.34 11.56
CA ALA A 213 -11.49 11.11 11.19
C ALA A 213 -12.22 11.26 9.84
N LEU A 214 -12.98 12.33 9.64
CA LEU A 214 -13.71 12.58 8.39
C LEU A 214 -12.77 12.75 7.20
N LEU A 215 -11.68 13.49 7.35
CA LEU A 215 -10.67 13.69 6.32
C LEU A 215 -9.85 12.42 6.04
N SER A 216 -9.84 11.44 6.94
CA SER A 216 -9.20 10.14 6.68
C SER A 216 -9.90 9.35 5.56
N ILE A 217 -11.19 9.60 5.31
CA ILE A 217 -11.94 8.99 4.20
C ILE A 217 -11.37 9.42 2.83
N PRO A 218 -11.32 10.73 2.46
CA PRO A 218 -10.73 11.14 1.20
C PRO A 218 -9.24 10.77 1.09
N THR A 219 -8.49 10.81 2.20
CA THR A 219 -7.09 10.33 2.20
C THR A 219 -6.99 8.85 1.81
N GLY A 220 -7.77 7.97 2.45
CA GLY A 220 -7.82 6.55 2.08
C GLY A 220 -8.28 6.32 0.63
N PHE A 221 -9.26 7.10 0.16
CA PHE A 221 -9.74 7.04 -1.21
C PHE A 221 -8.65 7.37 -2.24
N GLY A 222 -7.93 8.48 -2.05
CA GLY A 222 -6.83 8.88 -2.94
C GLY A 222 -5.71 7.84 -2.97
N MET A 223 -5.32 7.37 -1.78
CA MET A 223 -4.27 6.37 -1.58
C MET A 223 -4.54 5.09 -2.37
N LEU A 224 -5.70 4.46 -2.17
CA LEU A 224 -6.01 3.20 -2.86
C LEU A 224 -6.44 3.40 -4.31
N THR A 225 -6.99 4.55 -4.70
CA THR A 225 -7.21 4.86 -6.12
C THR A 225 -5.88 4.88 -6.88
N MET A 226 -4.87 5.56 -6.33
CA MET A 226 -3.53 5.63 -6.90
C MET A 226 -2.89 4.23 -6.93
N ASN A 227 -2.81 3.53 -5.80
CA ASN A 227 -2.09 2.25 -5.70
C ASN A 227 -2.73 1.15 -6.57
N THR A 228 -4.06 1.07 -6.59
CA THR A 228 -4.78 0.09 -7.41
C THR A 228 -4.58 0.37 -8.90
N SER A 229 -4.69 1.64 -9.31
CA SER A 229 -4.48 2.04 -10.71
C SER A 229 -3.03 1.83 -11.15
N ALA A 230 -2.07 2.10 -10.26
CA ALA A 230 -0.64 1.98 -10.56
C ALA A 230 -0.22 0.53 -10.74
N SER A 231 -0.59 -0.35 -9.79
CA SER A 231 -0.33 -1.78 -9.91
C SER A 231 -1.02 -2.39 -11.14
N ALA A 232 -2.25 -1.99 -11.46
CA ALA A 232 -2.95 -2.44 -12.67
C ALA A 232 -2.28 -1.96 -13.96
N LEU A 233 -1.84 -0.69 -14.00
CA LEU A 233 -1.16 -0.14 -15.18
C LEU A 233 0.18 -0.82 -15.43
N VAL A 234 0.98 -1.04 -14.38
CA VAL A 234 2.27 -1.74 -14.50
C VAL A 234 2.05 -3.18 -14.98
N GLN A 235 1.06 -3.91 -14.45
CA GLN A 235 0.76 -5.28 -14.88
C GLN A 235 0.34 -5.37 -16.35
N THR A 236 -0.50 -4.44 -16.81
CA THR A 236 -1.08 -4.45 -18.16
C THR A 236 -0.13 -3.90 -19.22
N ARG A 237 0.77 -2.99 -18.85
CA ARG A 237 1.79 -2.39 -19.74
C ARG A 237 3.06 -3.21 -19.87
N THR A 238 3.25 -4.21 -19.01
CA THR A 238 4.42 -5.09 -19.00
C THR A 238 4.16 -6.34 -19.84
N ASP A 239 5.16 -6.73 -20.62
CA ASP A 239 5.10 -7.94 -21.44
C ASP A 239 4.94 -9.21 -20.57
N PRO A 240 4.16 -10.22 -21.02
CA PRO A 240 3.78 -11.37 -20.18
C PRO A 240 4.96 -12.13 -19.58
N ASP A 241 6.06 -12.26 -20.32
CA ASP A 241 7.29 -12.95 -19.93
C ASP A 241 8.09 -12.21 -18.84
N LYS A 242 7.88 -10.89 -18.70
CA LYS A 242 8.60 -10.02 -17.75
C LYS A 242 7.73 -9.57 -16.58
N ARG A 243 6.41 -9.77 -16.65
CA ARG A 243 5.41 -9.28 -15.67
C ARG A 243 5.76 -9.64 -14.22
N GLY A 244 6.07 -10.91 -13.94
CA GLY A 244 6.38 -11.36 -12.58
C GLY A 244 7.58 -10.62 -11.98
N ARG A 245 8.61 -10.35 -12.80
CA ARG A 245 9.85 -9.70 -12.36
C ARG A 245 9.68 -8.19 -12.19
N VAL A 246 8.95 -7.54 -13.10
CA VAL A 246 8.61 -6.11 -12.97
C VAL A 246 7.72 -5.87 -11.75
N MET A 247 6.78 -6.78 -11.47
CA MET A 247 5.97 -6.70 -10.25
C MET A 247 6.79 -6.94 -8.98
N ALA A 248 7.81 -7.81 -9.02
CA ALA A 248 8.75 -7.94 -7.91
C ALA A 248 9.53 -6.64 -7.65
N LEU A 249 10.00 -5.97 -8.71
CA LEU A 249 10.64 -4.64 -8.59
C LEU A 249 9.66 -3.59 -8.05
N TYR A 250 8.41 -3.59 -8.51
CA TYR A 250 7.35 -2.73 -7.99
C TYR A 250 7.14 -2.94 -6.48
N SER A 251 7.01 -4.19 -6.04
CA SER A 251 6.85 -4.53 -4.64
C SER A 251 8.07 -4.15 -3.80
N LEU A 252 9.28 -4.32 -4.34
CA LEU A 252 10.52 -3.88 -3.69
C LEU A 252 10.52 -2.36 -3.48
N VAL A 253 10.12 -1.58 -4.48
CA VAL A 253 10.03 -0.11 -4.35
C VAL A 253 8.94 0.28 -3.36
N PHE A 254 7.77 -0.34 -3.44
CA PHE A 254 6.64 -0.03 -2.56
C PHE A 254 6.93 -0.34 -1.09
N LEU A 255 7.43 -1.54 -0.79
CA LEU A 255 7.74 -1.98 0.57
C LEU A 255 9.07 -1.43 1.08
N GLY A 256 10.08 -1.32 0.21
CA GLY A 256 11.42 -0.83 0.56
C GLY A 256 11.47 0.69 0.79
N ALA A 257 10.48 1.43 0.29
CA ALA A 257 10.35 2.86 0.56
C ALA A 257 10.03 3.15 2.04
N THR A 258 9.21 2.32 2.70
CA THR A 258 8.75 2.56 4.08
C THR A 258 9.88 2.54 5.12
N PRO A 259 10.82 1.57 5.14
CA PRO A 259 11.96 1.60 6.06
C PRO A 259 12.87 2.83 5.88
N ILE A 260 12.90 3.42 4.69
CA ILE A 260 13.71 4.62 4.40
C ILE A 260 12.97 5.88 4.86
N GLY A 261 11.68 5.99 4.55
CA GLY A 261 10.91 7.20 4.83
C GLY A 261 10.32 7.27 6.24
N SER A 262 9.98 6.13 6.85
CA SER A 262 9.40 6.11 8.20
C SER A 262 10.31 6.70 9.29
N PRO A 263 11.65 6.49 9.30
CA PRO A 263 12.53 7.18 10.25
C PRO A 263 12.60 8.68 10.00
N LEU A 264 12.58 9.13 8.74
CA LEU A 264 12.56 10.56 8.39
C LEU A 264 11.28 11.22 8.90
N ILE A 265 10.13 10.62 8.62
CA ILE A 265 8.82 11.11 9.10
C ILE A 265 8.73 11.04 10.62
N GLY A 266 9.26 10.00 11.24
CA GLY A 266 9.37 9.86 12.69
C GLY A 266 10.21 10.98 13.32
N TRP A 267 11.40 11.24 12.77
CA TRP A 267 12.27 12.34 13.20
C TRP A 267 11.56 13.69 13.09
N VAL A 268 10.95 13.99 11.94
CA VAL A 268 10.15 15.20 11.73
C VAL A 268 9.02 15.29 12.77
N GLY A 269 8.33 14.19 13.04
CA GLY A 269 7.26 14.11 14.03
C GLY A 269 7.74 14.38 15.45
N THR A 270 8.93 13.92 15.82
CA THR A 270 9.51 14.17 17.16
C THR A 270 10.07 15.58 17.32
N THR A 271 10.64 16.17 16.27
CA THR A 271 11.31 17.49 16.35
C THR A 271 10.36 18.65 16.11
N PHE A 272 9.48 18.53 15.11
CA PHE A 272 8.56 19.61 14.72
C PHE A 272 7.12 19.36 15.18
N GLY A 273 6.80 18.14 15.61
CA GLY A 273 5.49 17.74 16.11
C GLY A 273 4.67 16.94 15.10
N ALA A 274 3.57 16.36 15.57
CA ALA A 274 2.82 15.38 14.79
C ALA A 274 2.22 15.88 13.49
N ARG A 275 1.78 17.15 13.45
CA ARG A 275 1.22 17.74 12.22
C ARG A 275 2.25 17.78 11.10
N TRP A 276 3.51 18.06 11.41
CA TRP A 276 4.59 18.11 10.41
C TRP A 276 4.90 16.74 9.81
N SER A 277 4.77 15.67 10.60
CA SER A 277 4.95 14.29 10.10
C SER A 277 3.97 13.96 8.96
N ILE A 278 2.75 14.50 8.99
CA ILE A 278 1.74 14.31 7.93
C ILE A 278 1.93 15.34 6.82
N LEU A 279 2.20 16.59 7.18
CA LEU A 279 2.33 17.68 6.22
C LEU A 279 3.47 17.46 5.22
N VAL A 280 4.63 16.95 5.69
CA VAL A 280 5.76 16.60 4.83
C VAL A 280 5.38 15.48 3.85
N GLY A 281 4.67 14.45 4.32
CA GLY A 281 4.15 13.38 3.48
C GLY A 281 3.19 13.89 2.39
N GLY A 282 2.25 14.76 2.77
CA GLY A 282 1.28 15.34 1.85
C GLY A 282 1.89 16.28 0.82
N ILE A 283 2.82 17.15 1.24
CA ILE A 283 3.57 18.04 0.34
C ILE A 283 4.43 17.22 -0.63
N ALA A 284 5.15 16.21 -0.13
CA ALA A 284 5.97 15.36 -0.98
C ALA A 284 5.11 14.60 -2.01
N SER A 285 3.97 14.04 -1.58
CA SER A 285 3.03 13.31 -2.43
C SER A 285 2.39 14.18 -3.51
N LEU A 286 1.95 15.39 -3.15
CA LEU A 286 1.42 16.35 -4.11
C LEU A 286 2.51 16.86 -5.06
N GLY A 287 3.69 17.17 -4.52
CA GLY A 287 4.84 17.64 -5.28
C GLY A 287 5.28 16.63 -6.34
N ILE A 288 5.45 15.36 -5.97
CA ILE A 288 5.83 14.32 -6.93
C ILE A 288 4.75 14.11 -8.00
N ALA A 289 3.46 14.19 -7.64
CA ALA A 289 2.37 14.08 -8.60
C ALA A 289 2.39 15.22 -9.63
N LEU A 290 2.65 16.45 -9.18
CA LEU A 290 2.78 17.62 -10.06
C LEU A 290 4.02 17.57 -10.94
N ILE A 291 5.18 17.17 -10.38
CA ILE A 291 6.43 17.02 -11.12
C ILE A 291 6.28 15.95 -12.21
N CYS A 292 5.78 14.76 -11.85
CA CYS A 292 5.52 13.69 -12.81
C CYS A 292 4.48 14.08 -13.86
N GLY A 293 3.43 14.81 -13.47
CA GLY A 293 2.41 15.32 -14.40
C GLY A 293 2.95 16.34 -15.38
N ALA A 294 3.72 17.34 -14.91
CA ALA A 294 4.37 18.33 -15.76
C ALA A 294 5.38 17.66 -16.71
N TRP A 295 6.19 16.74 -16.18
CA TRP A 295 7.16 15.98 -16.97
C TRP A 295 6.48 15.19 -18.09
N ALA A 296 5.38 14.47 -17.77
CA ALA A 296 4.61 13.71 -18.74
C ALA A 296 3.97 14.60 -19.81
N MET A 297 3.45 15.77 -19.45
CA MET A 297 2.91 16.73 -20.42
C MET A 297 3.99 17.25 -21.39
N ILE A 298 5.17 17.58 -20.88
CA ILE A 298 6.29 18.11 -21.67
C ILE A 298 6.86 17.04 -22.60
N HIS A 299 7.12 15.83 -22.08
CA HIS A 299 7.81 14.78 -22.83
C HIS A 299 6.90 13.97 -23.76
N TRP A 300 5.60 13.87 -23.47
CA TRP A 300 4.67 13.07 -24.28
C TRP A 300 3.74 13.90 -25.17
N LYS A 301 4.03 15.20 -25.36
CA LYS A 301 3.29 16.13 -26.25
C LYS A 301 1.76 15.99 -26.16
N GLY A 302 1.23 15.72 -24.96
CA GLY A 302 -0.21 15.54 -24.75
C GLY A 302 -0.92 16.90 -24.86
N ARG A 303 -1.66 17.13 -25.94
CA ARG A 303 -2.53 18.30 -26.04
C ARG A 303 -3.62 18.17 -24.98
N VAL A 304 -3.68 19.15 -24.08
CA VAL A 304 -4.77 19.28 -23.11
C VAL A 304 -6.01 19.72 -23.88
N VAL A 305 -6.91 18.78 -24.17
CA VAL A 305 -8.19 19.09 -24.83
C VAL A 305 -9.22 19.37 -23.75
N ARG A 306 -9.67 20.61 -23.65
CA ARG A 306 -10.76 21.03 -22.75
C ARG A 306 -12.07 20.39 -23.25
N ARG A 307 -12.64 19.45 -22.48
CA ARG A 307 -13.90 18.78 -22.82
C ARG A 307 -15.07 19.60 -22.26
N ARG A 308 -16.17 19.71 -23.03
CA ARG A 308 -17.40 20.41 -22.64
C ARG A 308 -18.25 19.68 -21.59
N SER A 309 -17.87 18.46 -21.18
CA SER A 309 -18.57 17.67 -20.16
C SER A 309 -17.58 17.10 -19.15
N PHE A 310 -18.06 16.87 -17.92
CA PHE A 310 -17.22 16.45 -16.80
C PHE A 310 -16.55 15.08 -17.06
N PRO A 311 -15.23 14.93 -16.84
CA PRO A 311 -14.29 15.96 -16.37
C PRO A 311 -13.84 16.91 -17.49
N TRP A 312 -13.92 18.21 -17.22
CA TRP A 312 -13.76 19.34 -18.16
C TRP A 312 -12.35 19.50 -18.79
N VAL A 313 -11.40 18.67 -18.41
CA VAL A 313 -10.01 18.67 -18.89
C VAL A 313 -9.68 17.25 -19.34
N GLY A 314 -9.23 17.07 -20.57
CA GLY A 314 -8.73 15.82 -21.14
C GLY A 314 -7.24 15.95 -21.46
N ILE A 315 -6.45 14.92 -21.16
CA ILE A 315 -5.11 14.78 -21.72
C ILE A 315 -5.27 13.76 -22.84
N GLU A 316 -5.16 14.20 -24.09
CA GLU A 316 -5.17 13.30 -25.25
C GLU A 316 -3.70 13.07 -25.61
N ALA A 317 -3.16 11.95 -25.16
CA ALA A 317 -1.87 11.47 -25.66
C ALA A 317 -2.11 10.93 -27.08
N ASP A 318 -1.11 11.08 -27.96
CA ASP A 318 -1.13 10.52 -29.30
C ASP A 318 -1.65 9.06 -29.26
N SER A 319 -2.60 8.75 -30.14
CA SER A 319 -3.46 7.55 -30.12
C SER A 319 -2.73 6.20 -30.10
N SER A 320 -1.40 6.21 -30.18
CA SER A 320 -0.51 5.07 -30.00
C SER A 320 -0.26 4.68 -28.53
N VAL A 321 -0.50 5.59 -27.57
CA VAL A 321 -0.21 5.35 -26.14
C VAL A 321 -1.44 4.88 -25.36
N ASP A 322 -2.66 5.27 -25.75
CA ASP A 322 -3.92 4.92 -25.08
C ASP A 322 -4.74 3.82 -25.79
N ALA A 323 -4.28 3.33 -26.95
CA ALA A 323 -4.91 2.19 -27.60
C ALA A 323 -4.58 0.88 -26.84
N PRO A 324 -5.58 0.04 -26.50
CA PRO A 324 -5.28 -1.37 -26.25
C PRO A 324 -4.61 -1.92 -27.51
N ARG A 325 -3.41 -2.50 -27.37
CA ARG A 325 -2.76 -3.21 -28.47
C ARG A 325 -3.78 -4.20 -29.02
N ARG A 326 -4.17 -4.06 -30.28
CA ARG A 326 -4.98 -5.07 -30.96
C ARG A 326 -4.25 -6.40 -30.80
N CYS A 327 -4.96 -7.43 -30.32
CA CYS A 327 -4.50 -8.80 -30.47
C CYS A 327 -4.12 -8.97 -31.94
N VAL A 328 -2.88 -9.40 -32.17
CA VAL A 328 -2.50 -9.95 -33.47
C VAL A 328 -3.37 -11.19 -33.64
N ASP A 329 -4.28 -11.17 -34.60
CA ASP A 329 -5.04 -12.36 -34.98
C ASP A 329 -4.04 -13.45 -35.40
N PRO A 330 -4.17 -14.68 -34.89
CA PRO A 330 -3.39 -15.80 -35.40
C PRO A 330 -4.04 -16.26 -36.71
N LEU A 331 -3.42 -15.90 -37.84
CA LEU A 331 -3.55 -16.58 -39.13
C LEU A 331 -2.18 -16.63 -39.80
#